data_AF-U2CZN5-F1
#
_entry.id   AF-U2CZN5-F1
#
_cell.length_a   1.000
_cell.length_b   1.000
_cell.length_c   1.000
_cell.angle_alpha   90.00
_cell.angle_beta   90.00
_cell.angle_gamma   90.00
#
_symmetry.space_group_name_H-M   'P 1'
#
loop_
_entity.id
_entity.type
_entity.pdbx_description
1 polymer ?
#
loop_
_entity_poly.entity_id
_entity_poly.type
_entity_poly.pdbx_seq_one_letter_code
_entity_poly.pdbx_strand_id
1 'polypeptide(L)'
;MDNTKILQIIERDPSYIKMIENPTEEMLKLAVSKNGIMIKYFNNPPSDIKWEALKSNVWAIEYIDEPEEEMCIYVVEKAWNAIKFIKNPSEAVLEKAVAIKGWAIQYIDNPSEKLQSIAVNKDWDSIQYIKNPSEEIQLLAVSKYFAAIKYINGPSLTVQKAAILKNAEAVLYIKTIDEQTKLIFINDNIDVVKYIKDIDLNKVQEILKEKLKDEALDKEYIIKFINCDSLTINKVKFIYNYGSREAKKILVDYKLSSFNQ
;
A
#
# COMPACT_ATOMS: atom_id res chain seq x y z
N MET A 1 -32.13 39.79 25.90
CA MET A 1 -33.00 38.60 25.72
C MET A 1 -32.65 37.64 26.85
N ASP A 2 -33.63 36.94 27.45
CA ASP A 2 -33.36 35.98 28.53
C ASP A 2 -32.44 34.85 28.06
N ASN A 3 -31.41 34.49 28.85
CA ASN A 3 -30.46 33.42 28.54
C ASN A 3 -31.17 32.10 28.23
N THR A 4 -32.29 31.81 28.92
CA THR A 4 -33.10 30.61 28.67
C THR A 4 -33.67 30.59 27.25
N LYS A 5 -34.14 31.75 26.75
CA LYS A 5 -34.65 31.89 25.38
C LYS A 5 -33.52 31.78 24.36
N ILE A 6 -32.33 32.33 24.68
CA ILE A 6 -31.15 32.20 23.82
C ILE A 6 -30.74 30.74 23.67
N LEU A 7 -30.67 29.98 24.77
CA LEU A 7 -30.36 28.55 24.75
C LEU A 7 -31.38 27.76 23.92
N GLN A 8 -32.68 28.06 24.05
CA GLN A 8 -33.73 27.43 23.21
C GLN A 8 -33.58 27.74 21.71
N ILE A 9 -33.03 28.91 21.36
CA ILE A 9 -32.75 29.25 19.96
C ILE A 9 -31.54 28.47 19.47
N ILE A 10 -30.44 28.44 20.23
CA ILE A 10 -29.23 27.67 19.89
C ILE A 10 -29.56 26.17 19.74
N GLU A 11 -30.42 25.64 20.61
CA GLU A 11 -30.90 24.26 20.57
C GLU A 11 -31.54 23.90 19.20
N ARG A 12 -32.23 24.87 18.57
CA ARG A 12 -32.89 24.71 17.27
C ARG A 12 -32.00 25.09 16.10
N ASP A 13 -31.19 26.13 16.26
CA ASP A 13 -30.25 26.65 15.27
C ASP A 13 -28.91 27.01 15.96
N PRO A 14 -27.95 26.07 15.97
CA PRO A 14 -26.64 26.31 16.59
C PRO A 14 -25.88 27.49 15.97
N SER A 15 -26.20 27.87 14.73
CA SER A 15 -25.54 28.97 14.03
C SER A 15 -25.89 30.35 14.59
N TYR A 16 -26.95 30.43 15.41
CA TYR A 16 -27.32 31.64 16.13
C TYR A 16 -26.21 32.12 17.07
N ILE A 17 -25.28 31.24 17.48
CA ILE A 17 -24.12 31.59 18.32
C ILE A 17 -23.30 32.73 17.73
N LYS A 18 -23.23 32.86 16.40
CA LYS A 18 -22.49 33.93 15.71
C LYS A 18 -23.07 35.34 15.93
N MET A 19 -24.33 35.42 16.37
CA MET A 19 -25.06 36.68 16.57
C MET A 19 -25.01 37.15 18.03
N ILE A 20 -24.41 36.35 18.92
CA ILE A 20 -24.36 36.63 20.35
C ILE A 20 -23.03 37.33 20.67
N GLU A 21 -23.13 38.55 21.17
CA GLU A 21 -21.99 39.26 21.74
C GLU A 21 -21.67 38.66 23.13
N ASN A 22 -20.45 38.16 23.32
CA ASN A 22 -19.99 37.51 24.57
C ASN A 22 -20.86 36.33 25.05
N PRO A 23 -20.95 35.23 24.28
CA PRO A 23 -21.72 34.05 24.67
C PRO A 23 -21.17 33.41 25.95
N THR A 24 -22.07 32.85 26.77
CA THR A 24 -21.67 32.10 27.97
C THR A 24 -21.07 30.74 27.58
N GLU A 25 -20.29 30.14 28.48
CA GLU A 25 -19.73 28.79 28.28
C GLU A 25 -20.80 27.74 27.97
N GLU A 26 -21.96 27.83 28.65
CA GLU A 26 -23.13 26.98 28.39
C GLU A 26 -23.64 27.14 26.94
N MET A 27 -23.71 28.37 26.43
CA MET A 27 -24.12 28.64 25.05
C MET A 27 -23.10 28.10 24.04
N LEU A 28 -21.80 28.27 24.31
CA LEU A 28 -20.73 27.73 23.47
C LEU A 28 -20.81 26.21 23.39
N LYS A 29 -20.90 25.54 24.55
CA LYS A 29 -21.00 24.08 24.68
C LYS A 29 -22.24 23.54 23.98
N LEU A 30 -23.38 24.19 24.17
CA LEU A 30 -24.63 23.82 23.50
C LEU A 30 -24.47 23.92 21.98
N ALA A 31 -23.91 25.01 21.47
CA ALA A 31 -23.72 25.21 20.04
C ALA A 31 -22.82 24.12 19.42
N VAL A 32 -21.68 23.80 20.02
CA VAL A 32 -20.77 22.77 19.48
C VAL A 32 -21.26 21.33 19.68
N SER A 33 -21.99 21.05 20.77
CA SER A 33 -22.59 19.71 20.96
C SER A 33 -23.61 19.41 19.85
N LYS A 34 -24.41 20.40 19.43
CA LYS A 34 -25.36 20.29 18.33
C LYS A 34 -24.71 20.29 16.95
N ASN A 35 -23.65 21.08 16.78
CA ASN A 35 -22.88 21.10 15.54
C ASN A 35 -21.44 21.53 15.82
N GLY A 36 -20.52 20.57 15.83
CA GLY A 36 -19.10 20.82 16.12
C GLY A 36 -18.45 21.91 15.26
N ILE A 37 -18.95 22.16 14.05
CA ILE A 37 -18.42 23.21 13.15
C ILE A 37 -18.66 24.62 13.68
N MET A 38 -19.55 24.81 14.66
CA MET A 38 -19.79 26.12 15.27
C MET A 38 -18.56 26.69 15.97
N ILE A 39 -17.58 25.85 16.31
CA ILE A 39 -16.32 26.27 16.92
C ILE A 39 -15.56 27.32 16.07
N LYS A 40 -15.82 27.38 14.76
CA LYS A 40 -15.24 28.38 13.85
C LYS A 40 -15.60 29.83 14.19
N TYR A 41 -16.63 30.05 15.01
CA TYR A 41 -17.03 31.38 15.46
C TYR A 41 -16.42 31.75 16.82
N PHE A 42 -15.62 30.86 17.42
CA PHE A 42 -15.11 31.04 18.78
C PHE A 42 -13.65 31.50 18.73
N ASN A 43 -13.35 32.59 19.42
CA ASN A 43 -11.98 33.04 19.57
C ASN A 43 -11.34 32.32 20.77
N ASN A 44 -10.31 31.52 20.51
CA ASN A 44 -9.54 30.78 21.51
C ASN A 44 -10.42 30.00 22.53
N PRO A 45 -11.26 29.05 22.07
CA PRO A 45 -12.13 28.29 22.96
C PRO A 45 -11.33 27.40 23.93
N PRO A 46 -11.82 27.18 25.16
CA PRO A 46 -11.17 26.27 26.11
C PRO A 46 -11.20 24.82 25.62
N SER A 47 -10.32 23.99 26.18
CA SER A 47 -10.07 22.61 25.72
C SER A 47 -11.33 21.72 25.76
N ASP A 48 -12.19 21.88 26.77
CA ASP A 48 -13.43 21.12 26.89
C ASP A 48 -14.42 21.43 25.75
N ILE A 49 -14.50 22.69 25.30
CA ILE A 49 -15.30 23.10 24.13
C ILE A 49 -14.70 22.57 22.83
N LYS A 50 -13.36 22.59 22.69
CA LYS A 50 -12.67 21.94 21.57
C LYS A 50 -13.00 20.45 21.50
N TRP A 51 -12.95 19.75 22.63
CA TRP A 51 -13.32 18.34 22.72
C TRP A 51 -14.79 18.07 22.40
N GLU A 52 -15.71 18.89 22.91
CA GLU A 52 -17.13 18.76 22.61
C GLU A 52 -17.39 18.92 21.09
N ALA A 53 -16.72 19.90 20.46
CA ALA A 53 -16.78 20.09 19.02
C ALA A 53 -16.27 18.87 18.24
N LEU A 54 -15.12 18.31 18.62
CA LEU A 54 -14.53 17.14 17.95
C LEU A 54 -15.36 15.87 18.14
N LYS A 55 -15.97 15.68 19.32
CA LYS A 55 -16.87 14.55 19.60
C LYS A 55 -18.17 14.65 18.79
N SER A 56 -18.67 15.86 18.56
CA SER A 56 -19.82 16.12 17.70
C SER A 56 -19.48 15.95 16.22
N ASN A 57 -18.33 16.49 15.78
CA ASN A 57 -17.87 16.40 14.41
C ASN A 57 -16.33 16.51 14.33
N VAL A 58 -15.67 15.41 13.93
CA VAL A 58 -14.21 15.34 13.82
C VAL A 58 -13.61 16.33 12.83
N TRP A 59 -14.40 16.79 11.84
CA TRP A 59 -13.97 17.82 10.88
C TRP A 59 -13.85 19.22 11.50
N ALA A 60 -14.36 19.40 12.73
CA ALA A 60 -14.17 20.65 13.48
C ALA A 60 -12.69 20.96 13.73
N ILE A 61 -11.79 19.96 13.62
CA ILE A 61 -10.34 20.14 13.70
C ILE A 61 -9.82 21.22 12.74
N GLU A 62 -10.45 21.41 11.58
CA GLU A 62 -10.09 22.45 10.59
C GLU A 62 -10.17 23.87 11.19
N TYR A 63 -11.04 24.06 12.18
CA TYR A 63 -11.33 25.34 12.82
C TYR A 63 -10.74 25.46 14.22
N ILE A 64 -9.97 24.46 14.67
CA ILE A 64 -9.26 24.50 15.94
C ILE A 64 -7.82 24.91 15.67
N ASP A 65 -7.46 26.11 16.09
CA ASP A 65 -6.06 26.51 16.12
C ASP A 65 -5.33 25.82 17.29
N GLU A 66 -4.12 25.36 16.99
CA GLU A 66 -3.22 24.65 17.92
C GLU A 66 -3.95 23.56 18.74
N PRO A 67 -4.48 22.52 18.08
CA PRO A 67 -5.10 21.39 18.77
C PRO A 67 -4.05 20.62 19.59
N GLU A 68 -4.49 20.10 20.74
CA GLU A 68 -3.65 19.20 21.56
C GLU A 68 -3.32 17.92 20.77
N GLU A 69 -2.19 17.29 21.07
CA GLU A 69 -1.78 16.05 20.38
C GLU A 69 -2.83 14.94 20.53
N GLU A 70 -3.45 14.81 21.70
CA GLU A 70 -4.53 13.84 21.95
C GLU A 70 -5.76 14.09 21.06
N MET A 71 -6.10 15.35 20.81
CA MET A 71 -7.18 15.73 19.89
C MET A 71 -6.84 15.32 18.46
N CYS A 72 -5.59 15.56 18.05
CA CYS A 72 -5.09 15.15 16.74
C CYS A 72 -5.16 13.64 16.55
N ILE A 73 -4.69 12.88 17.55
CA ILE A 73 -4.74 11.40 17.57
C ILE A 73 -6.19 10.92 17.49
N TYR A 74 -7.09 11.47 18.32
CA TYR A 74 -8.52 11.11 18.29
C TYR A 74 -9.14 11.33 16.91
N VAL A 75 -8.82 12.45 16.27
CA VAL A 75 -9.35 12.81 14.95
C VAL A 75 -8.86 11.86 13.88
N VAL A 76 -7.55 11.55 13.81
CA VAL A 76 -7.03 10.61 12.80
C VAL A 76 -7.49 9.18 13.05
N GLU A 77 -7.81 8.82 14.31
CA GLU A 77 -8.43 7.54 14.65
C GLU A 77 -9.83 7.37 14.09
N LYS A 78 -10.60 8.46 14.06
CA LYS A 78 -11.97 8.46 13.53
C LYS A 78 -12.03 8.71 12.03
N ALA A 79 -11.13 9.53 11.51
CA ALA A 79 -11.05 9.90 10.11
C ALA A 79 -9.58 10.13 9.72
N TRP A 80 -8.92 9.09 9.21
CA TRP A 80 -7.50 9.13 8.83
C TRP A 80 -7.14 10.29 7.89
N ASN A 81 -8.05 10.69 7.02
CA ASN A 81 -7.87 11.77 6.05
C ASN A 81 -8.08 13.18 6.65
N ALA A 82 -8.45 13.29 7.93
CA ALA A 82 -8.48 14.55 8.64
C ALA A 82 -7.07 15.07 8.97
N ILE A 83 -6.03 14.25 8.83
CA ILE A 83 -4.62 14.68 8.93
C ILE A 83 -4.31 15.88 8.03
N LYS A 84 -4.98 15.99 6.86
CA LYS A 84 -4.80 17.11 5.93
C LYS A 84 -5.22 18.48 6.50
N PHE A 85 -6.00 18.49 7.59
CA PHE A 85 -6.48 19.69 8.27
C PHE A 85 -5.69 20.01 9.54
N ILE A 86 -4.81 19.11 9.98
CA ILE A 86 -3.97 19.32 11.16
C ILE A 86 -2.73 20.10 10.72
N LYS A 87 -2.60 21.33 11.23
CA LYS A 87 -1.42 22.17 10.97
C LYS A 87 -0.24 21.64 11.82
N ASN A 88 0.90 21.38 11.20
CA ASN A 88 2.14 20.92 11.85
C ASN A 88 1.93 19.70 12.79
N PRO A 89 1.41 18.57 12.28
CA PRO A 89 1.18 17.38 13.11
C PRO A 89 2.51 16.85 13.68
N SER A 90 2.47 16.32 14.91
CA SER A 90 3.62 15.63 15.49
C SER A 90 3.90 14.30 14.79
N GLU A 91 5.12 13.78 14.96
CA GLU A 91 5.49 12.47 14.41
C GLU A 91 4.55 11.37 14.91
N ALA A 92 4.10 11.43 16.16
CA ALA A 92 3.14 10.46 16.72
C ALA A 92 1.79 10.50 15.99
N VAL A 93 1.29 11.68 15.65
CA VAL A 93 0.05 11.85 14.87
C VAL A 93 0.23 11.33 13.45
N LEU A 94 1.37 11.65 12.80
CA LEU A 94 1.70 11.16 11.45
C LEU A 94 1.77 9.63 11.42
N GLU A 95 2.52 9.02 12.33
CA GLU A 95 2.65 7.56 12.47
C GLU A 95 1.30 6.90 12.70
N LYS A 96 0.47 7.48 13.57
CA LYS A 96 -0.88 6.97 13.85
C LYS A 96 -1.75 7.01 12.59
N ALA A 97 -1.73 8.11 11.85
CA ALA A 97 -2.54 8.27 10.64
C ALA A 97 -2.18 7.20 9.59
N VAL A 98 -0.88 7.01 9.30
CA VAL A 98 -0.43 6.01 8.31
C VAL A 98 -0.61 4.56 8.79
N ALA A 99 -0.53 4.30 10.10
CA ALA A 99 -0.77 2.97 10.67
C ALA A 99 -2.26 2.56 10.57
N ILE A 100 -3.18 3.53 10.65
CA ILE A 100 -4.61 3.29 10.50
C ILE A 100 -4.98 3.10 9.04
N LYS A 101 -4.45 3.94 8.15
CA LYS A 101 -4.64 3.85 6.71
C LYS A 101 -3.36 4.29 6.00
N GLY A 102 -2.72 3.40 5.26
CA GLY A 102 -1.47 3.70 4.57
C GLY A 102 -1.62 4.82 3.54
N TRP A 103 -2.81 4.99 2.97
CA TRP A 103 -3.12 6.10 2.06
C TRP A 103 -3.04 7.49 2.71
N ALA A 104 -3.01 7.60 4.05
CA ALA A 104 -2.81 8.87 4.74
C ALA A 104 -1.49 9.54 4.35
N ILE A 105 -0.50 8.78 3.89
CA ILE A 105 0.80 9.29 3.46
C ILE A 105 0.70 10.32 2.32
N GLN A 106 -0.39 10.31 1.54
CA GLN A 106 -0.62 11.30 0.48
C GLN A 106 -0.77 12.74 1.00
N TYR A 107 -1.04 12.91 2.30
CA TYR A 107 -1.20 14.20 2.97
C TYR A 107 0.04 14.61 3.79
N ILE A 108 1.12 13.82 3.71
CA ILE A 108 2.37 14.08 4.43
C ILE A 108 3.40 14.57 3.42
N ASP A 109 3.86 15.81 3.59
CA ASP A 109 4.93 16.34 2.76
C ASP A 109 6.27 15.70 3.12
N ASN A 110 6.97 15.16 2.13
CA ASN A 110 8.28 14.50 2.27
C ASN A 110 8.33 13.48 3.43
N PRO A 111 7.49 12.42 3.39
CA PRO A 111 7.39 11.46 4.49
C PRO A 111 8.73 10.74 4.71
N SER A 112 9.10 10.54 5.97
CA SER A 112 10.30 9.77 6.33
C SER A 112 10.20 8.33 5.82
N GLU A 113 11.33 7.64 5.63
CA GLU A 113 11.33 6.22 5.24
C GLU A 113 10.57 5.34 6.25
N LYS A 114 10.56 5.73 7.54
CA LYS A 114 9.75 5.08 8.57
C LYS A 114 8.25 5.18 8.24
N LEU A 115 7.76 6.38 7.95
CA LEU A 115 6.35 6.60 7.57
C LEU A 115 6.00 5.89 6.27
N GLN A 116 6.89 5.92 5.27
CA GLN A 116 6.75 5.17 4.02
C GLN A 116 6.61 3.67 4.28
N SER A 117 7.47 3.12 5.14
CA SER A 117 7.44 1.69 5.50
C SER A 117 6.15 1.31 6.22
N ILE A 118 5.66 2.15 7.15
CA ILE A 118 4.38 1.90 7.84
C ILE A 118 3.23 1.93 6.83
N ALA A 119 3.20 2.95 5.96
CA ALA A 119 2.15 3.12 4.96
C ALA A 119 2.09 1.93 3.99
N VAL A 120 3.23 1.52 3.41
CA VAL A 120 3.30 0.40 2.46
C VAL A 120 3.04 -0.94 3.15
N ASN A 121 3.45 -1.12 4.41
CA ASN A 121 3.07 -2.31 5.17
C ASN A 121 1.56 -2.40 5.41
N LYS A 122 0.90 -1.26 5.62
CA LYS A 122 -0.54 -1.18 5.89
C LYS A 122 -1.37 -1.36 4.62
N ASP A 123 -1.07 -0.57 3.60
CA ASP A 123 -1.70 -0.59 2.28
C ASP A 123 -0.57 -0.57 1.24
N TRP A 124 -0.26 -1.70 0.61
CA TRP A 124 0.87 -1.84 -0.33
C TRP A 124 0.80 -0.86 -1.50
N ASP A 125 -0.40 -0.46 -1.90
CA ASP A 125 -0.68 0.46 -2.99
C ASP A 125 -0.49 1.93 -2.59
N SER A 126 -0.24 2.22 -1.31
CA SER A 126 0.15 3.56 -0.85
C SER A 126 1.46 4.05 -1.49
N ILE A 127 2.29 3.14 -2.02
CA ILE A 127 3.50 3.49 -2.77
C ILE A 127 3.22 4.43 -3.95
N GLN A 128 2.00 4.41 -4.51
CA GLN A 128 1.61 5.33 -5.59
C GLN A 128 1.61 6.82 -5.16
N TYR A 129 1.53 7.09 -3.85
CA TYR A 129 1.54 8.43 -3.26
C TYR A 129 2.94 8.86 -2.78
N ILE A 130 3.93 7.97 -2.84
CA ILE A 130 5.30 8.26 -2.41
C ILE A 130 6.10 8.77 -3.60
N LYS A 131 6.66 9.97 -3.48
CA LYS A 131 7.55 10.54 -4.50
C LYS A 131 8.94 9.90 -4.36
N ASN A 132 9.44 9.31 -5.44
CA ASN A 132 10.77 8.70 -5.53
C ASN A 132 11.10 7.76 -4.34
N PRO A 133 10.29 6.70 -4.10
CA PRO A 133 10.54 5.75 -3.02
C PRO A 133 11.91 5.09 -3.19
N SER A 134 12.61 4.84 -2.08
CA SER A 134 13.88 4.10 -2.12
C SER A 134 13.67 2.66 -2.58
N GLU A 135 14.74 1.99 -3.05
CA GLU A 135 14.66 0.59 -3.50
C GLU A 135 14.08 -0.33 -2.42
N GLU A 136 14.39 -0.07 -1.14
CA GLU A 136 13.84 -0.82 0.00
C GLU A 136 12.31 -0.70 0.09
N ILE A 137 11.77 0.51 -0.04
CA ILE A 137 10.32 0.75 -0.03
C ILE A 137 9.64 0.11 -1.26
N GLN A 138 10.29 0.16 -2.42
CA GLN A 138 9.80 -0.52 -3.62
C GLN A 138 9.75 -2.04 -3.44
N LEU A 139 10.82 -2.64 -2.89
CA LEU A 139 10.90 -4.06 -2.57
C LEU A 139 9.83 -4.46 -1.54
N LEU A 140 9.62 -3.64 -0.52
CA LEU A 140 8.56 -3.84 0.46
C LEU A 140 7.19 -3.91 -0.24
N ALA A 141 6.86 -2.98 -1.14
CA ALA A 141 5.58 -2.97 -1.83
C ALA A 141 5.35 -4.22 -2.69
N VAL A 142 6.34 -4.60 -3.52
CA VAL A 142 6.21 -5.79 -4.39
C VAL A 142 6.21 -7.10 -3.58
N SER A 143 6.93 -7.14 -2.46
CA SER A 143 6.91 -8.28 -1.53
C SER A 143 5.56 -8.45 -0.84
N LYS A 144 4.74 -7.39 -0.72
CA LYS A 144 3.35 -7.45 -0.24
C LYS A 144 2.39 -7.84 -1.36
N TYR A 145 2.53 -7.24 -2.54
CA TYR A 145 1.73 -7.58 -3.71
C TYR A 145 2.50 -7.32 -5.01
N PHE A 146 2.66 -8.36 -5.84
CA PHE A 146 3.52 -8.28 -7.04
C PHE A 146 3.13 -7.14 -7.99
N ALA A 147 1.82 -6.89 -8.15
CA ALA A 147 1.33 -5.85 -9.03
C ALA A 147 1.52 -4.43 -8.47
N ALA A 148 2.09 -4.25 -7.27
CA ALA A 148 2.54 -2.95 -6.78
C ALA A 148 3.55 -2.29 -7.73
N ILE A 149 4.29 -3.09 -8.50
CA ILE A 149 5.24 -2.62 -9.51
C ILE A 149 4.59 -1.69 -10.55
N LYS A 150 3.27 -1.81 -10.78
CA LYS A 150 2.52 -0.90 -11.68
C LYS A 150 2.55 0.57 -11.24
N TYR A 151 2.77 0.81 -9.95
CA TYR A 151 2.80 2.15 -9.34
C TYR A 151 4.22 2.68 -9.13
N ILE A 152 5.24 1.90 -9.46
CA ILE A 152 6.64 2.28 -9.28
C ILE A 152 7.17 2.84 -10.61
N ASN A 153 7.66 4.08 -10.58
CA ASN A 153 8.29 4.69 -11.74
C ASN A 153 9.76 4.29 -11.81
N GLY A 154 10.16 3.65 -12.91
CA GLY A 154 11.54 3.22 -13.14
C GLY A 154 12.08 2.26 -12.07
N PRO A 155 11.40 1.14 -11.76
CA PRO A 155 11.88 0.17 -10.79
C PRO A 155 13.23 -0.39 -11.24
N SER A 156 14.15 -0.62 -10.30
CA SER A 156 15.42 -1.29 -10.61
C SER A 156 15.18 -2.73 -11.06
N LEU A 157 16.19 -3.34 -11.72
CA LEU A 157 16.11 -4.75 -12.09
C LEU A 157 15.85 -5.65 -10.86
N THR A 158 16.41 -5.29 -9.70
CA THR A 158 16.18 -6.01 -8.43
C THR A 158 14.69 -6.03 -8.07
N VAL A 159 14.03 -4.87 -8.11
CA VAL A 159 12.58 -4.73 -7.82
C VAL A 159 11.74 -5.48 -8.84
N GLN A 160 12.11 -5.38 -10.13
CA GLN A 160 11.43 -6.10 -11.20
C GLN A 160 11.50 -7.62 -10.99
N LYS A 161 12.70 -8.17 -10.73
CA LYS A 161 12.91 -9.59 -10.44
C LYS A 161 12.11 -10.03 -9.21
N ALA A 162 12.08 -9.22 -8.15
CA ALA A 162 11.30 -9.54 -6.95
C ALA A 162 9.80 -9.67 -7.24
N ALA A 163 9.23 -8.79 -8.07
CA ALA A 163 7.84 -8.89 -8.51
C ALA A 163 7.60 -10.15 -9.38
N ILE A 164 8.51 -10.44 -10.32
CA ILE A 164 8.45 -11.59 -11.23
C ILE A 164 8.53 -12.93 -10.50
N LEU A 165 9.45 -13.05 -9.54
CA LEU A 165 9.57 -14.24 -8.68
C LEU A 165 8.28 -14.51 -7.92
N LYS A 166 7.60 -13.45 -7.46
CA LYS A 166 6.33 -13.57 -6.75
C LYS A 166 5.17 -13.95 -7.68
N ASN A 167 5.09 -13.36 -8.87
CA ASN A 167 4.13 -13.75 -9.90
C ASN A 167 4.63 -13.32 -11.29
N ALA A 168 4.66 -14.26 -12.24
CA ALA A 168 5.05 -14.02 -13.61
C ALA A 168 4.20 -12.95 -14.33
N GLU A 169 2.94 -12.77 -13.93
CA GLU A 169 2.05 -11.73 -14.47
C GLU A 169 2.60 -10.32 -14.24
N ALA A 170 3.50 -10.13 -13.26
CA ALA A 170 4.16 -8.86 -13.01
C ALA A 170 4.82 -8.27 -14.27
N VAL A 171 5.25 -9.11 -15.22
CA VAL A 171 5.87 -8.68 -16.48
C VAL A 171 4.95 -7.77 -17.31
N LEU A 172 3.63 -7.92 -17.20
CA LEU A 172 2.65 -7.08 -17.90
C LEU A 172 2.67 -5.62 -17.44
N TYR A 173 3.17 -5.36 -16.23
CA TYR A 173 3.24 -4.01 -15.64
C TYR A 173 4.60 -3.34 -15.86
N ILE A 174 5.57 -4.03 -16.48
CA ILE A 174 6.92 -3.51 -16.74
C ILE A 174 6.95 -2.95 -18.17
N LYS A 175 6.96 -1.62 -18.31
CA LYS A 175 6.73 -0.91 -19.58
C LYS A 175 7.66 -1.29 -20.72
N THR A 176 8.94 -1.53 -20.45
CA THR A 176 9.94 -1.79 -21.50
C THR A 176 10.95 -2.77 -20.97
N ILE A 177 11.03 -3.94 -21.61
CA ILE A 177 12.02 -4.98 -21.32
C ILE A 177 12.72 -5.35 -22.62
N ASP A 178 14.05 -5.32 -22.61
CA ASP A 178 14.84 -5.82 -23.72
C ASP A 178 14.90 -7.36 -23.71
N GLU A 179 15.46 -7.93 -24.77
CA GLU A 179 15.55 -9.37 -24.93
C GLU A 179 16.35 -10.05 -23.80
N GLN A 180 17.40 -9.40 -23.30
CA GLN A 180 18.19 -9.91 -22.19
C GLN A 180 17.38 -9.97 -20.90
N THR A 181 16.60 -8.91 -20.61
CA THR A 181 15.72 -8.82 -19.44
C THR A 181 14.61 -9.86 -19.50
N LYS A 182 14.01 -10.10 -20.68
CA LYS A 182 13.04 -11.19 -20.87
C LYS A 182 13.64 -12.56 -20.49
N LEU A 183 14.86 -12.85 -20.95
CA LEU A 183 15.55 -14.10 -20.64
C LEU A 183 15.83 -14.23 -19.14
N ILE A 184 16.24 -13.14 -18.47
CA ILE A 184 16.42 -13.11 -17.01
C ILE A 184 15.09 -13.44 -16.31
N PHE A 185 13.98 -12.83 -16.73
CA PHE A 185 12.68 -13.05 -16.09
C PHE A 185 12.15 -14.46 -16.29
N ILE A 186 12.34 -15.06 -17.46
CA ILE A 186 12.00 -16.47 -17.69
C ILE A 186 12.88 -17.38 -16.86
N ASN A 187 14.17 -17.06 -16.79
CA ASN A 187 15.09 -17.80 -15.95
C ASN A 187 14.63 -17.75 -14.50
N ASP A 188 14.22 -16.60 -13.96
CA ASP A 188 13.72 -16.47 -12.59
C ASP A 188 12.36 -17.15 -12.39
N ASN A 189 11.44 -16.98 -13.33
CA ASN A 189 10.10 -17.54 -13.30
C ASN A 189 9.65 -17.97 -14.71
N ILE A 190 9.66 -19.28 -14.96
CA ILE A 190 9.34 -19.87 -16.26
C ILE A 190 7.93 -19.53 -16.76
N ASP A 191 6.98 -19.24 -15.86
CA ASP A 191 5.63 -18.84 -16.22
C ASP A 191 5.57 -17.51 -16.98
N VAL A 192 6.64 -16.71 -16.96
CA VAL A 192 6.75 -15.46 -17.75
C VAL A 192 6.56 -15.71 -19.25
N VAL A 193 6.93 -16.90 -19.74
CA VAL A 193 6.73 -17.31 -21.15
C VAL A 193 5.25 -17.20 -21.56
N LYS A 194 4.30 -17.30 -20.63
CA LYS A 194 2.85 -17.15 -20.90
C LYS A 194 2.45 -15.74 -21.32
N TYR A 195 3.22 -14.74 -20.91
CA TYR A 195 2.85 -13.32 -21.00
C TYR A 195 3.68 -12.53 -22.01
N ILE A 196 4.86 -13.04 -22.37
CA ILE A 196 5.76 -12.37 -23.31
C ILE A 196 5.61 -12.96 -24.72
N LYS A 197 5.71 -12.08 -25.73
CA LYS A 197 5.73 -12.45 -27.14
C LYS A 197 7.12 -12.27 -27.72
N ASP A 198 7.34 -12.85 -28.90
CA ASP A 198 8.53 -12.63 -29.72
C ASP A 198 9.83 -12.88 -28.93
N ILE A 199 10.03 -14.12 -28.52
CA ILE A 199 11.25 -14.56 -27.85
C ILE A 199 11.94 -15.68 -28.64
N ASP A 200 13.27 -15.61 -28.69
CA ASP A 200 14.09 -16.65 -29.30
C ASP A 200 14.09 -17.93 -28.44
N LEU A 201 13.35 -18.94 -28.88
CA LEU A 201 13.25 -20.24 -28.21
C LEU A 201 14.59 -20.96 -28.07
N ASN A 202 15.59 -20.68 -28.92
CA ASN A 202 16.91 -21.28 -28.76
C ASN A 202 17.61 -20.68 -27.54
N LYS A 203 17.54 -19.35 -27.37
CA LYS A 203 18.10 -18.68 -26.18
C LYS A 203 17.40 -19.11 -24.90
N VAL A 204 16.08 -19.25 -24.94
CA VAL A 204 15.30 -19.79 -23.81
C VAL A 204 15.75 -21.20 -23.45
N GLN A 205 15.99 -22.05 -24.45
CA GLN A 205 16.50 -23.40 -24.19
C GLN A 205 17.92 -23.37 -23.59
N GLU A 206 18.82 -22.51 -24.06
CA GLU A 206 20.17 -22.41 -23.48
C GLU A 206 20.16 -22.00 -22.00
N ILE A 207 19.38 -20.97 -21.62
CA ILE A 207 19.28 -20.56 -20.21
C ILE A 207 18.67 -21.68 -19.34
N LEU A 208 17.69 -22.42 -19.87
CA LEU A 208 17.05 -23.51 -19.13
C LEU A 208 17.93 -24.75 -19.02
N LYS A 209 18.79 -25.02 -20.01
CA LYS A 209 19.83 -26.05 -19.91
C LYS A 209 20.76 -25.75 -18.75
N GLU A 210 21.26 -24.52 -18.66
CA GLU A 210 22.16 -24.13 -17.56
C GLU A 210 21.44 -24.16 -16.21
N LYS A 211 20.22 -23.63 -16.14
CA LYS A 211 19.45 -23.62 -14.89
C LYS A 211 19.13 -25.02 -14.36
N LEU A 212 18.69 -25.94 -15.21
CA LEU A 212 18.31 -27.30 -14.80
C LEU A 212 19.50 -28.20 -14.43
N LYS A 213 20.75 -27.81 -14.72
CA LYS A 213 21.95 -28.52 -14.26
C LYS A 213 22.25 -28.29 -12.79
N ASP A 214 21.70 -27.26 -12.18
CA ASP A 214 21.91 -26.96 -10.77
C ASP A 214 21.27 -28.04 -9.89
N GLU A 215 22.10 -28.72 -9.09
CA GLU A 215 21.65 -29.75 -8.14
C GLU A 215 20.90 -29.15 -6.94
N ALA A 216 21.08 -27.86 -6.65
CA ALA A 216 20.38 -27.15 -5.59
C ALA A 216 19.11 -26.43 -6.09
N LEU A 217 18.73 -26.64 -7.36
CA LEU A 217 17.55 -25.99 -7.93
C LEU A 217 16.28 -26.42 -7.19
N ASP A 218 15.45 -25.43 -6.87
CA ASP A 218 14.21 -25.64 -6.17
C ASP A 218 13.23 -26.55 -6.94
N LYS A 219 12.59 -27.48 -6.22
CA LYS A 219 11.66 -28.47 -6.76
C LYS A 219 10.44 -27.81 -7.43
N GLU A 220 9.94 -26.71 -6.88
CA GLU A 220 8.80 -25.98 -7.43
C GLU A 220 9.12 -25.44 -8.82
N TYR A 221 10.34 -24.92 -9.02
CA TYR A 221 10.78 -24.46 -10.35
C TYR A 221 10.78 -25.60 -11.37
N ILE A 222 11.30 -26.77 -11.01
CA ILE A 222 11.36 -27.94 -11.92
C ILE A 222 9.94 -28.39 -12.29
N ILE A 223 9.02 -28.43 -11.32
CA ILE A 223 7.61 -28.76 -11.57
C ILE A 223 6.96 -27.71 -12.49
N LYS A 224 7.17 -26.41 -12.25
CA LYS A 224 6.68 -25.34 -13.13
C LYS A 224 7.21 -25.49 -14.56
N PHE A 225 8.48 -25.85 -14.72
CA PHE A 225 9.05 -26.12 -16.04
C PHE A 225 8.37 -27.32 -16.74
N ILE A 226 8.14 -28.43 -16.02
CA ILE A 226 7.47 -29.62 -16.55
C ILE A 226 6.05 -29.29 -17.03
N ASN A 227 5.34 -28.42 -16.31
CA ASN A 227 3.95 -28.03 -16.58
C ASN A 227 3.84 -26.77 -17.46
N CYS A 228 4.94 -26.25 -17.99
CA CYS A 228 4.93 -25.05 -18.83
C CYS A 228 4.53 -25.40 -20.26
N ASP A 229 3.22 -25.38 -20.53
CA ASP A 229 2.61 -25.66 -21.84
C ASP A 229 2.98 -24.63 -22.91
N SER A 230 3.20 -23.38 -22.52
CA SER A 230 3.58 -22.30 -23.43
C SER A 230 4.97 -22.50 -24.04
N LEU A 231 5.79 -23.40 -23.48
CA LEU A 231 7.11 -23.72 -24.00
C LEU A 231 7.09 -25.09 -24.70
N THR A 232 7.01 -25.07 -26.04
CA THR A 232 6.88 -26.23 -26.92
C THR A 232 8.18 -27.03 -27.07
N ILE A 233 8.60 -27.69 -25.98
CA ILE A 233 9.76 -28.59 -25.95
C ILE A 233 9.38 -29.91 -25.27
N ASN A 234 10.03 -31.01 -25.65
CA ASN A 234 9.86 -32.28 -24.96
C ASN A 234 10.57 -32.23 -23.58
N LYS A 235 9.82 -31.89 -22.53
CA LYS A 235 10.34 -31.70 -21.16
C LYS A 235 11.07 -32.92 -20.61
N VAL A 236 10.55 -34.12 -20.89
CA VAL A 236 11.13 -35.39 -20.44
C VAL A 236 12.52 -35.58 -21.05
N LYS A 237 12.62 -35.48 -22.38
CA LYS A 237 13.89 -35.60 -23.09
C LYS A 237 14.85 -34.48 -22.69
N PHE A 238 14.33 -33.27 -22.46
CA PHE A 238 15.13 -32.11 -22.06
C PHE A 238 15.80 -32.34 -20.69
N ILE A 239 15.03 -32.72 -19.67
CA ILE A 239 15.56 -33.02 -18.33
C ILE A 239 16.48 -34.25 -18.38
N TYR A 240 16.14 -35.27 -19.16
CA TYR A 240 17.00 -36.45 -19.29
C TYR A 240 18.39 -36.08 -19.85
N ASN A 241 18.43 -35.24 -20.89
CA ASN A 241 19.67 -34.86 -21.54
C ASN A 241 20.50 -33.84 -20.74
N TYR A 242 19.83 -32.85 -20.12
CA TYR A 242 20.51 -31.66 -19.58
C TYR A 242 20.29 -31.44 -18.08
N GLY A 243 19.28 -32.06 -17.49
CA GLY A 243 18.96 -31.89 -16.07
C GLY A 243 19.97 -32.56 -15.15
N SER A 244 20.09 -31.98 -13.96
CA SER A 244 20.80 -32.52 -12.80
C SER A 244 20.24 -33.88 -12.38
N ARG A 245 20.96 -34.60 -11.51
CA ARG A 245 20.46 -35.86 -10.97
C ARG A 245 19.16 -35.62 -10.20
N GLU A 246 19.09 -34.56 -9.41
CA GLU A 246 17.88 -34.20 -8.67
C GLU A 246 16.72 -33.85 -9.61
N ALA A 247 16.95 -33.08 -10.68
CA ALA A 247 15.90 -32.77 -11.65
C ALA A 247 15.31 -34.03 -12.32
N LYS A 248 16.16 -35.02 -12.64
CA LYS A 248 15.72 -36.31 -13.19
C LYS A 248 14.87 -37.09 -12.20
N LYS A 249 15.26 -37.10 -10.93
CA LYS A 249 14.50 -37.76 -9.85
C LYS A 249 13.13 -37.11 -9.68
N ILE A 250 13.07 -35.78 -9.58
CA ILE A 250 11.82 -35.02 -9.46
C ILE A 250 10.89 -35.29 -10.65
N LEU A 251 11.42 -35.37 -11.86
CA LEU A 251 10.65 -35.72 -13.05
C LEU A 251 9.99 -37.11 -12.93
N VAL A 252 10.76 -38.13 -12.51
CA VAL A 252 10.24 -39.49 -12.33
C VAL A 252 9.16 -39.52 -11.27
N ASP A 253 9.41 -38.92 -10.10
CA ASP A 253 8.46 -38.85 -8.99
C ASP A 253 7.15 -38.15 -9.40
N TYR A 254 7.28 -37.03 -10.12
CA TYR A 254 6.13 -36.27 -10.63
C TYR A 254 5.28 -37.11 -11.59
N LYS A 255 5.92 -37.81 -12.53
CA LYS A 255 5.20 -38.67 -13.49
C LYS A 255 4.47 -39.81 -12.80
N LEU A 256 5.14 -40.55 -11.91
CA LEU A 256 4.51 -41.66 -11.17
C LEU A 256 3.32 -41.19 -10.32
N SER A 257 3.42 -40.01 -9.70
CA SER A 257 2.33 -39.44 -8.90
C SER A 257 1.12 -39.07 -9.77
N SER A 258 1.36 -38.52 -10.97
CA SER A 258 0.29 -38.13 -11.90
C SER A 258 -0.44 -39.30 -12.58
N PHE A 259 0.16 -40.49 -12.60
CA PHE A 259 -0.49 -41.70 -13.14
C PHE A 259 -1.46 -42.36 -12.16
N ASN A 260 -1.39 -42.02 -10.88
CA ASN A 260 -2.18 -42.64 -9.81
C ASN A 260 -3.39 -41.78 -9.37
N GLN A 261 -3.74 -40.74 -10.14
CA GLN A 261 -4.93 -39.89 -9.96
C GLN A 261 -5.85 -40.04 -11.18
#